data_AF-A0AA94M4A6-F1
#
_entry.id   AF-A0AA94M4A6-F1
#
_cell.length_a   1.000
_cell.length_b   1.000
_cell.length_c   1.000
_cell.angle_alpha   90.00
_cell.angle_beta   90.00
_cell.angle_gamma   90.00
#
_symmetry.space_group_name_H-M   'P 1'
#
loop_
_entity.id
_entity.type
_entity.pdbx_description
1 polymer ?
#
loop_
_entity_poly.entity_id
_entity_poly.type
_entity_poly.pdbx_seq_one_letter_code
_entity_poly.pdbx_strand_id
1 'polypeptide(L)'
;MKFDIKIINNKLMMNSKECIFKNTISKFLEINDEVFVLLKIPFGKPLTEDDYFNLFKLNSESEIAWKANFKKPTSQFQCSPLVNITSINGKLIATDFMGRQFEVNITTGELKIIGFTK
;
A
#
# COMPACT_ATOMS: atom_id res chain seq x y z
N MET A 1 -0.86 18.44 9.67
CA MET A 1 -1.05 19.40 8.57
C MET A 1 -1.80 18.66 7.48
N LYS A 2 -3.03 19.06 7.11
CA LYS A 2 -3.84 18.26 6.18
C LYS A 2 -3.40 18.53 4.74
N PHE A 3 -3.03 17.49 4.00
CA PHE A 3 -2.65 17.62 2.60
C PHE A 3 -3.89 17.88 1.73
N ASP A 4 -3.76 18.71 0.69
CA ASP A 4 -4.75 18.77 -0.39
C ASP A 4 -4.45 17.64 -1.38
N ILE A 5 -5.19 16.54 -1.26
CA ILE A 5 -4.98 15.32 -2.06
C ILE A 5 -6.08 15.17 -3.11
N LYS A 6 -5.69 15.03 -4.36
CA LYS A 6 -6.59 14.68 -5.47
C LYS A 6 -6.10 13.44 -6.21
N ILE A 7 -7.00 12.49 -6.43
CA ILE A 7 -6.72 11.24 -7.13
C ILE A 7 -7.41 11.24 -8.50
N ILE A 8 -6.66 10.91 -9.55
CA ILE A 8 -7.18 10.73 -10.91
C ILE A 8 -6.54 9.46 -11.49
N ASN A 9 -7.30 8.37 -11.56
CA ASN A 9 -6.80 7.06 -12.03
C ASN A 9 -5.55 6.59 -11.26
N ASN A 10 -4.40 6.56 -11.93
CA ASN A 10 -3.09 6.17 -11.39
C ASN A 10 -2.27 7.37 -10.91
N LYS A 11 -2.86 8.56 -10.81
CA LYS A 11 -2.20 9.80 -10.42
C LYS A 11 -2.69 10.29 -9.06
N LEU A 12 -1.75 10.62 -8.18
CA LEU A 12 -2.00 11.35 -6.94
C LEU A 12 -1.38 12.74 -7.06
N MET A 13 -2.17 13.78 -6.82
CA MET A 13 -1.70 15.15 -6.69
C MET A 13 -1.75 15.56 -5.23
N MET A 14 -0.63 16.05 -4.71
CA MET A 14 -0.53 16.57 -3.36
C MET A 14 0.33 17.84 -3.37
N ASN A 15 -0.22 18.93 -2.83
CA ASN A 15 0.40 20.26 -2.79
C ASN A 15 0.94 20.72 -4.16
N SER A 16 0.16 20.49 -5.22
CA SER A 16 0.51 20.79 -6.62
C SER A 16 1.66 19.97 -7.23
N LYS A 17 2.23 19.01 -6.49
CA LYS A 17 3.14 17.99 -7.02
C LYS A 17 2.37 16.72 -7.36
N GLU A 18 2.84 15.99 -8.36
CA GLU A 18 2.20 14.75 -8.80
C GLU A 18 3.08 13.52 -8.62
N CYS A 19 2.44 12.42 -8.24
CA CYS A 19 2.99 11.08 -8.26
C CYS A 19 2.17 10.22 -9.24
N ILE A 20 2.83 9.63 -10.23
CA ILE A 20 2.19 8.74 -11.21
C ILE A 20 2.62 7.29 -10.91
N PHE A 21 1.64 6.43 -10.70
CA PHE A 21 1.84 5.02 -10.42
C PHE A 21 1.66 4.16 -11.69
N LYS A 22 2.24 2.96 -11.68
CA LYS A 22 2.12 1.98 -12.77
C LYS A 22 0.68 1.51 -13.00
N ASN A 23 -0.08 1.34 -11.91
CA ASN A 23 -1.46 0.88 -11.91
C ASN A 23 -2.38 1.94 -11.29
N THR A 24 -3.67 1.87 -11.60
CA THR A 24 -4.72 2.74 -11.01
C THR A 24 -4.70 2.67 -9.48
N ILE A 25 -4.91 3.78 -8.81
CA ILE A 25 -5.02 3.84 -7.36
C ILE A 25 -6.36 3.21 -6.94
N SER A 26 -6.29 2.21 -6.06
CA SER A 26 -7.47 1.55 -5.49
C SER A 26 -7.98 2.28 -4.25
N LYS A 27 -7.06 2.67 -3.37
CA LYS A 27 -7.36 3.29 -2.09
C LYS A 27 -6.18 4.13 -1.63
N PHE A 28 -6.44 5.16 -0.85
CA PHE A 28 -5.40 5.85 -0.09
C PHE A 28 -5.85 6.06 1.36
N LEU A 29 -4.89 6.27 2.26
CA LEU A 29 -5.11 6.61 3.66
C LEU A 29 -4.11 7.68 4.09
N GLU A 30 -4.56 8.55 4.99
CA GLU A 30 -3.73 9.50 5.71
C GLU A 30 -3.64 9.07 7.18
N ILE A 31 -2.43 8.91 7.71
CA ILE A 31 -2.18 8.62 9.13
C ILE A 31 -1.02 9.48 9.59
N ASN A 32 -1.20 10.30 10.62
CA ASN A 32 -0.16 11.18 11.20
C ASN A 32 0.59 12.01 10.15
N ASP A 33 -0.12 12.65 9.23
CA ASP A 33 0.46 13.42 8.12
C ASP A 33 1.36 12.58 7.19
N GLU A 34 1.09 11.28 7.06
CA GLU A 34 1.71 10.39 6.08
C GLU A 34 0.65 9.83 5.13
N VAL A 35 0.98 9.76 3.84
CA VAL A 35 0.06 9.31 2.79
C VAL A 35 0.45 7.92 2.33
N PHE A 36 -0.50 6.99 2.38
CA PHE A 36 -0.34 5.62 1.92
C PHE A 36 -1.25 5.36 0.73
N VAL A 37 -0.72 4.73 -0.31
CA VAL A 37 -1.42 4.50 -1.57
C VAL A 37 -1.38 3.01 -1.89
N LEU A 38 -2.56 2.41 -2.03
CA LEU A 38 -2.74 1.04 -2.50
C LEU A 38 -3.18 1.06 -3.97
N LEU A 39 -2.44 0.35 -4.83
CA LEU A 39 -2.77 0.24 -6.24
C LEU A 39 -3.70 -0.94 -6.52
N LYS A 40 -4.54 -0.80 -7.56
CA LYS A 40 -5.31 -1.91 -8.12
C LYS A 40 -4.36 -2.94 -8.74
N ILE A 41 -4.79 -4.19 -8.69
CA ILE A 41 -4.05 -5.32 -9.23
C ILE A 41 -4.52 -5.54 -10.68
N PRO A 42 -3.60 -5.69 -11.64
CA PRO A 42 -3.96 -5.88 -13.04
C PRO A 42 -4.70 -7.21 -13.23
N PHE A 43 -5.82 -7.15 -13.96
CA PHE A 43 -6.61 -8.34 -14.29
C PHE A 43 -6.21 -8.93 -15.64
N GLY A 44 -6.28 -10.26 -15.78
CA GLY A 44 -6.05 -10.96 -17.04
C GLY A 44 -4.58 -11.01 -17.51
N LYS A 45 -3.63 -10.76 -16.62
CA LYS A 45 -2.18 -10.79 -16.91
C LYS A 45 -1.41 -11.48 -15.77
N PRO A 46 -0.25 -12.10 -16.05
CA PRO A 46 0.63 -12.61 -15.01
C PRO A 46 1.06 -11.51 -14.04
N LEU A 47 1.02 -11.80 -12.74
CA LEU A 47 1.47 -10.87 -11.71
C LEU A 47 2.99 -10.78 -11.65
N THR A 48 3.48 -9.56 -11.45
CA THR A 48 4.87 -9.22 -11.21
C THR A 48 5.13 -8.99 -9.72
N GLU A 49 6.39 -8.91 -9.30
CA GLU A 49 6.76 -8.55 -7.92
C GLU A 49 6.12 -7.23 -7.46
N ASP A 50 5.94 -6.28 -8.38
CA ASP A 50 5.23 -5.02 -8.10
C ASP A 50 3.77 -5.21 -7.69
N ASP A 51 3.10 -6.21 -8.26
CA ASP A 51 1.69 -6.43 -8.00
C ASP A 51 1.47 -7.09 -6.63
N TYR A 52 2.45 -7.87 -6.13
CA TYR A 52 2.42 -8.44 -4.77
C TYR A 52 2.69 -7.40 -3.68
N PHE A 53 3.38 -6.32 -4.03
CA PHE A 53 3.85 -5.29 -3.11
C PHE A 53 3.30 -3.91 -3.53
N ASN A 54 2.01 -3.87 -3.81
CA ASN A 54 1.28 -2.76 -4.43
C ASN A 54 0.88 -1.62 -3.46
N LEU A 55 1.54 -1.52 -2.30
CA LEU A 55 1.31 -0.49 -1.29
C LEU A 55 2.54 0.41 -1.17
N PHE A 56 2.33 1.72 -1.19
CA PHE A 56 3.38 2.73 -1.18
C PHE A 56 3.13 3.77 -0.10
N LYS A 57 4.20 4.37 0.40
CA LYS A 57 4.13 5.62 1.18
C LYS A 57 4.71 6.76 0.36
N LEU A 58 4.07 7.92 0.43
CA LEU A 58 4.60 9.15 -0.11
C LEU A 58 5.20 10.04 0.99
N ASN A 59 6.31 10.73 0.67
CA ASN A 59 6.81 11.83 1.50
C ASN A 59 6.01 13.12 1.23
N SER A 60 6.26 14.18 2.00
CA SER A 60 5.59 15.49 1.85
C SER A 60 5.80 16.16 0.48
N GLU A 61 6.73 15.65 -0.33
CA GLU A 61 7.02 16.13 -1.69
C GLU A 61 6.32 15.30 -2.78
N SER A 62 5.41 14.40 -2.39
CA SER A 62 4.70 13.49 -3.31
C SER A 62 5.60 12.46 -3.99
N GLU A 63 6.78 12.19 -3.43
CA GLU A 63 7.69 11.16 -3.91
C GLU A 63 7.50 9.85 -3.12
N ILE A 64 7.78 8.72 -3.77
CA ILE A 64 7.69 7.41 -3.11
C ILE A 64 8.82 7.29 -2.09
N ALA A 65 8.46 7.32 -0.80
CA ALA A 65 9.39 7.12 0.30
C ALA A 65 9.76 5.64 0.47
N TRP A 66 8.76 4.76 0.36
CA TRP A 66 8.97 3.32 0.33
C TRP A 66 7.82 2.59 -0.37
N LYS A 67 8.10 1.33 -0.72
CA LYS A 67 7.14 0.33 -1.16
C LYS A 67 7.07 -0.78 -0.11
N ALA A 68 5.88 -1.30 0.12
CA ALA A 68 5.67 -2.38 1.06
C ALA A 68 6.57 -3.56 0.71
N ASN A 69 7.10 -4.21 1.72
CA ASN A 69 7.95 -5.37 1.55
C ASN A 69 7.59 -6.40 2.60
N PHE A 70 7.91 -7.65 2.29
CA PHE A 70 7.61 -8.75 3.18
C PHE A 70 8.81 -9.67 3.28
N LYS A 71 9.30 -9.83 4.50
CA LYS A 71 10.28 -10.87 4.80
C LYS A 71 9.54 -12.20 4.91
N LYS A 72 9.65 -13.02 3.86
CA LYS A 72 9.04 -14.36 3.83
C LYS A 72 9.43 -15.16 5.08
N PRO A 73 8.46 -15.68 5.87
CA PRO A 73 8.74 -16.50 7.04
C PRO A 73 9.47 -17.79 6.68
N THR A 74 9.15 -18.34 5.51
CA THR A 74 9.70 -19.59 4.99
C THR A 74 9.83 -19.51 3.46
N SER A 75 10.64 -20.38 2.86
CA SER A 75 10.78 -20.49 1.40
C SER A 75 9.48 -20.90 0.69
N GLN A 76 8.59 -21.59 1.41
CA GLN A 76 7.30 -22.08 0.91
C GLN A 76 6.19 -21.04 0.99
N PHE A 77 6.43 -19.89 1.64
CA PHE A 77 5.43 -18.85 1.78
C PHE A 77 5.08 -18.23 0.42
N GLN A 78 3.80 -18.32 0.06
CA GLN A 78 3.26 -17.70 -1.15
C GLN A 78 2.81 -16.27 -0.86
N CYS A 79 3.46 -15.30 -1.51
CA CYS A 79 3.00 -13.92 -1.48
C CYS A 79 1.65 -13.80 -2.20
N SER A 80 0.83 -12.88 -1.74
CA SER A 80 -0.45 -12.56 -2.38
C SER A 80 -0.63 -11.04 -2.37
N PRO A 81 -1.14 -10.45 -3.47
CA PRO A 81 -1.34 -9.00 -3.55
C PRO A 81 -2.23 -8.44 -2.44
N LEU A 82 -1.92 -7.23 -1.98
CA LEU A 82 -2.74 -6.51 -1.01
C LEU A 82 -3.99 -5.96 -1.70
N VAL A 83 -5.16 -6.24 -1.13
CA VAL A 83 -6.47 -5.83 -1.68
C VAL A 83 -7.15 -4.75 -0.86
N ASN A 84 -6.72 -4.55 0.38
CA ASN A 84 -7.28 -3.52 1.25
C ASN A 84 -6.22 -2.96 2.21
N ILE A 85 -6.44 -1.71 2.62
CA ILE A 85 -5.74 -1.05 3.72
C ILE A 85 -6.75 -0.35 4.62
N THR A 86 -6.54 -0.38 5.93
CA THR A 86 -7.38 0.27 6.94
C THR A 86 -6.51 0.89 8.03
N SER A 87 -7.03 1.91 8.71
CA SER A 87 -6.42 2.46 9.92
C SER A 87 -7.20 1.97 11.13
N ILE A 88 -6.53 1.27 12.05
CA ILE A 88 -7.14 0.78 13.29
C ILE A 88 -6.26 1.25 14.44
N ASN A 89 -6.81 2.09 15.32
CA ASN A 89 -6.08 2.69 16.45
C ASN A 89 -4.76 3.36 16.03
N GLY A 90 -4.76 4.05 14.88
CA GLY A 90 -3.59 4.74 14.34
C GLY A 90 -2.56 3.81 13.67
N LYS A 91 -2.83 2.50 13.57
CA LYS A 91 -1.98 1.55 12.85
C LYS A 91 -2.50 1.29 11.46
N LEU A 92 -1.59 1.20 10.49
CA LEU A 92 -1.91 0.79 9.13
C LEU A 92 -2.00 -0.75 9.07
N ILE A 93 -3.18 -1.27 8.75
CA ILE A 93 -3.43 -2.69 8.55
C ILE A 93 -3.72 -2.94 7.07
N ALA A 94 -2.94 -3.82 6.46
CA ALA A 94 -3.16 -4.29 5.10
C ALA A 94 -3.80 -5.69 5.10
N THR A 95 -4.55 -6.02 4.05
CA THR A 95 -5.12 -7.36 3.85
C THR A 95 -4.85 -7.81 2.43
N ASP A 96 -4.47 -9.07 2.24
CA ASP A 96 -4.23 -9.65 0.91
C ASP A 96 -5.41 -10.50 0.39
N PHE A 97 -5.30 -10.97 -0.85
CA PHE A 97 -6.33 -11.83 -1.47
C PHE A 97 -6.58 -13.15 -0.73
N MET A 98 -5.61 -13.63 0.07
CA MET A 98 -5.79 -14.83 0.90
C MET A 98 -6.45 -14.53 2.25
N GLY A 99 -6.87 -13.28 2.48
CA GLY A 99 -7.45 -12.83 3.73
C GLY A 99 -6.43 -12.65 4.85
N ARG A 100 -5.12 -12.73 4.59
CA ARG A 100 -4.10 -12.47 5.63
C ARG A 100 -4.08 -11.00 5.98
N GLN A 101 -4.04 -10.71 7.27
CA GLN A 101 -3.89 -9.37 7.80
C GLN A 101 -2.45 -9.10 8.22
N PHE A 102 -1.96 -7.93 7.82
CA PHE A 102 -0.60 -7.48 8.11
C PHE A 102 -0.65 -6.13 8.82
N GLU A 103 0.06 -6.02 9.94
CA GLU A 103 0.46 -4.72 10.47
C GLU A 103 1.61 -4.20 9.62
N VAL A 104 1.48 -2.97 9.11
CA VAL A 104 2.50 -2.32 8.28
C VAL A 104 3.35 -1.43 9.16
N ASN A 105 4.67 -1.62 9.14
CA ASN A 105 5.59 -0.64 9.71
C ASN A 105 5.58 0.62 8.83
N ILE A 106 5.00 1.71 9.34
CA ILE A 106 4.82 2.96 8.57
C ILE A 106 6.15 3.65 8.19
N THR A 107 7.24 3.33 8.88
CA THR A 107 8.56 3.88 8.61
C THR A 107 9.27 3.10 7.50
N THR A 108 9.14 1.77 7.46
CA THR A 108 9.94 0.90 6.58
C THR A 108 9.16 0.19 5.48
N GLY A 109 7.83 0.17 5.58
CA GLY A 109 6.95 -0.62 4.70
C GLY A 109 6.96 -2.13 4.98
N GLU A 110 7.66 -2.59 6.02
CA GLU A 110 7.71 -4.02 6.36
C GLU A 110 6.34 -4.51 6.85
N LEU A 111 5.87 -5.61 6.26
CA LEU A 111 4.62 -6.25 6.58
C LEU A 111 4.84 -7.36 7.64
N LYS A 112 4.09 -7.31 8.74
CA LYS A 112 4.08 -8.36 9.77
C LYS A 112 2.70 -9.00 9.83
N ILE A 113 2.62 -10.32 9.63
CA ILE A 113 1.35 -11.06 9.76
C ILE A 113 0.85 -10.94 11.21
N ILE A 114 -0.42 -10.57 11.36
CA ILE A 114 -1.09 -10.44 12.66
C ILE A 114 -2.38 -11.28 12.76
N GLY A 115 -2.89 -11.80 11.64
CA GLY A 115 -4.11 -12.58 11.65
C GLY A 115 -4.67 -12.84 10.26
N PHE A 116 -5.94 -13.21 10.22
CA PHE A 116 -6.72 -13.48 9.02
C PHE A 116 -8.12 -12.87 9.18
N THR A 117 -8.70 -12.39 8.09
CA THR A 117 -10.13 -12.06 8.05
C THR A 117 -10.93 -13.35 8.21
N LYS A 118 -11.83 -13.39 9.20
CA LYS A 118 -12.80 -14.48 9.38
C LYS A 118 -13.81 -14.50 8.24
#